data_AF-A0A453PUL8-F1
#
_entry.id   AF-A0A453PUL8-F1
#
_cell.length_a   1.000
_cell.length_b   1.000
_cell.length_c   1.000
_cell.angle_alpha   90.00
_cell.angle_beta   90.00
_cell.angle_gamma   90.00
#
_symmetry.space_group_name_H-M   'P 1'
#
loop_
_entity.id
_entity.type
_entity.pdbx_description
1 polymer ?
#
loop_
_entity_poly.entity_id
_entity_poly.type
_entity_poly.pdbx_seq_one_letter_code
_entity_poly.pdbx_strand_id
1 'polypeptide(L)'
;MRHRQLPDELRERVRRFIQYKWLATRGVNEESILQVLPADLRRDIKRHLCLDLVRRVPFFSQMDDQLLDAICVRLVSSLCTKGTYIVREGDPVAEMLFIIRGKLESSTTNGGRTGFFNSTTLKAGDFCGEELLGWALVPKPTASLPSSTRTVKALIEVEAFSLQAEDLKFVASQFRRLHSKKLQHTFRYYSHHWRTWGACFIQAAWRRYRRRKMAKDLSMRESFNSVRSEDSDGEDDPPPKKNISLRMMAGKVMAGNRKGLQAIKELPTLKKPDEPDFSVEPYE
;
A
#
# COMPACT_ATOMS: atom_id res chain seq x y z
N MET A 1 -1.88 -37.53 -9.73
CA MET A 1 -1.43 -36.99 -8.43
C MET A 1 -0.90 -38.06 -7.46
N ARG A 2 -1.45 -39.30 -7.40
CA ARG A 2 -0.97 -40.35 -6.47
C ARG A 2 0.47 -40.80 -6.73
N HIS A 3 0.85 -40.95 -8.01
CA HIS A 3 2.20 -41.36 -8.40
C HIS A 3 3.31 -40.37 -7.99
N ARG A 4 2.97 -39.09 -7.80
CA ARG A 4 3.93 -38.04 -7.37
C ARG A 4 3.92 -37.77 -5.87
N GLN A 5 3.24 -38.62 -5.07
CA GLN A 5 3.19 -38.57 -3.61
C GLN A 5 2.89 -37.16 -3.04
N LEU A 6 2.02 -36.40 -3.70
CA LEU A 6 1.64 -35.06 -3.23
C LEU A 6 0.91 -35.14 -1.88
N PRO A 7 1.15 -34.19 -0.95
CA PRO A 7 0.43 -34.12 0.32
C PRO A 7 -1.09 -34.09 0.11
N ASP A 8 -1.83 -34.74 1.01
CA ASP A 8 -3.30 -34.87 0.95
C ASP A 8 -3.99 -33.52 0.86
N GLU A 9 -3.53 -32.55 1.66
CA GLU A 9 -4.04 -31.19 1.67
C GLU A 9 -3.91 -30.52 0.29
N LEU A 10 -2.75 -30.69 -0.37
CA LEU A 10 -2.53 -30.12 -1.70
C LEU A 10 -3.41 -30.81 -2.74
N ARG A 11 -3.54 -32.14 -2.67
CA ARG A 11 -4.42 -32.91 -3.57
C ARG A 11 -5.88 -32.46 -3.43
N GLU A 12 -6.33 -32.22 -2.21
CA GLU A 12 -7.69 -31.76 -1.93
C GLU A 12 -7.93 -30.33 -2.42
N ARG A 13 -6.94 -29.43 -2.24
CA ARG A 13 -6.98 -28.08 -2.83
C ARG A 13 -7.09 -28.12 -4.35
N VAL A 14 -6.31 -28.96 -5.03
CA VAL A 14 -6.39 -29.10 -6.49
C VAL A 14 -7.76 -29.64 -6.93
N ARG A 15 -8.30 -30.65 -6.22
CA ARG A 15 -9.66 -31.15 -6.53
C ARG A 15 -10.72 -30.08 -6.36
N ARG A 16 -10.67 -29.29 -5.28
CA ARG A 16 -11.60 -28.17 -5.04
C ARG A 16 -11.51 -27.14 -6.16
N PHE A 17 -10.30 -26.80 -6.60
CA PHE A 17 -10.11 -25.88 -7.73
C PHE A 17 -10.70 -26.42 -9.03
N ILE A 18 -10.44 -27.69 -9.38
CA ILE A 18 -11.00 -28.30 -10.59
C ILE A 18 -12.53 -28.35 -10.53
N GLN A 19 -13.09 -28.74 -9.39
CA GLN A 19 -14.54 -28.78 -9.19
C GLN A 19 -15.15 -27.38 -9.33
N TYR A 20 -14.55 -26.36 -8.71
CA TYR A 20 -15.01 -24.99 -8.82
C TYR A 20 -14.92 -24.48 -10.27
N LYS A 21 -13.78 -24.70 -10.94
CA LYS A 21 -13.61 -24.34 -12.36
C LYS A 21 -14.69 -24.99 -13.22
N TRP A 22 -15.00 -26.27 -13.00
CA TRP A 22 -16.08 -26.95 -13.72
C TRP A 22 -17.46 -26.35 -13.42
N LEU A 23 -17.76 -25.99 -12.17
CA LEU A 23 -19.03 -25.36 -11.82
C LEU A 23 -19.18 -23.96 -12.43
N ALA A 24 -18.12 -23.17 -12.43
CA ALA A 24 -18.11 -21.80 -12.96
C ALA A 24 -18.21 -21.79 -14.50
N THR A 25 -17.42 -22.64 -15.17
CA THR A 25 -17.29 -22.61 -16.65
C THR A 25 -18.09 -23.68 -17.36
N ARG A 26 -18.69 -24.64 -16.64
CA ARG A 26 -19.32 -25.86 -17.20
C ARG A 26 -18.42 -26.64 -18.17
N GLY A 27 -17.11 -26.58 -17.93
CA GLY A 27 -16.11 -27.24 -18.78
C GLY A 27 -15.78 -26.49 -20.06
N VAL A 28 -16.35 -25.30 -20.26
CA VAL A 28 -16.12 -24.46 -21.44
C VAL A 28 -14.86 -23.62 -21.23
N ASN A 29 -13.98 -23.62 -22.23
CA ASN A 29 -12.85 -22.70 -22.26
C ASN A 29 -13.28 -21.41 -22.99
N GLU A 30 -13.61 -20.37 -22.23
CA GLU A 30 -14.05 -19.07 -22.75
C GLU A 30 -13.11 -18.52 -23.83
N GLU A 31 -11.80 -18.58 -23.62
CA GLU A 31 -10.81 -18.05 -24.57
C GLU A 31 -10.86 -18.80 -25.91
N SER A 32 -11.09 -20.13 -25.88
CA SER A 32 -11.21 -20.91 -27.12
C SER A 32 -12.45 -20.57 -27.93
N ILE A 33 -13.57 -20.26 -27.26
CA ILE A 33 -14.80 -19.81 -27.95
C ILE A 33 -14.56 -18.44 -28.59
N LEU A 34 -13.97 -17.51 -27.83
CA LEU A 34 -13.68 -16.16 -28.32
C LEU A 34 -12.71 -16.18 -29.51
N GLN A 35 -11.80 -17.16 -29.58
CA GLN A 35 -10.87 -17.29 -30.70
C GLN A 35 -11.53 -17.71 -32.02
N VAL A 36 -12.67 -18.41 -31.98
CA VAL A 36 -13.44 -18.80 -33.19
C VAL A 36 -14.22 -17.62 -33.76
N LEU A 37 -14.52 -16.61 -32.94
CA LEU A 37 -15.27 -15.45 -33.35
C LEU A 37 -14.40 -14.46 -34.18
N PRO A 38 -15.01 -13.76 -35.15
CA PRO A 38 -14.45 -12.57 -35.76
C PRO A 38 -13.90 -11.56 -34.74
N ALA A 39 -12.84 -10.84 -35.11
CA ALA A 39 -12.08 -9.98 -34.20
C ALA A 39 -12.87 -8.77 -33.66
N ASP A 40 -13.87 -8.30 -34.40
CA ASP A 40 -14.85 -7.29 -33.98
C ASP A 40 -15.77 -7.85 -32.88
N LEU A 41 -16.42 -8.98 -33.11
CA LEU A 41 -17.30 -9.61 -32.11
C LEU A 41 -16.56 -9.97 -30.82
N ARG A 42 -15.34 -10.52 -30.94
CA ARG A 42 -14.50 -10.81 -29.76
C ARG A 42 -14.22 -9.54 -28.95
N ARG A 43 -13.95 -8.42 -29.62
CA ARG A 43 -13.66 -7.14 -28.97
C ARG A 43 -14.89 -6.60 -28.27
N ASP A 44 -16.05 -6.64 -28.92
CA ASP A 44 -17.32 -6.15 -28.36
C ASP A 44 -17.72 -6.95 -27.12
N ILE A 45 -17.57 -8.29 -27.17
CA ILE A 45 -17.82 -9.16 -26.01
C ILE A 45 -16.86 -8.84 -24.88
N LYS A 46 -15.54 -8.77 -25.14
CA LYS A 46 -14.56 -8.43 -24.09
C LYS A 46 -14.88 -7.06 -23.50
N ARG A 47 -15.06 -6.02 -24.32
CA ARG A 47 -15.42 -4.66 -23.88
C ARG A 47 -16.66 -4.68 -22.99
N HIS A 48 -17.72 -5.37 -23.39
CA HIS A 48 -18.95 -5.47 -22.58
C HIS A 48 -18.70 -6.09 -21.20
N LEU A 49 -17.84 -7.12 -21.11
CA LEU A 49 -17.58 -7.83 -19.86
C LEU A 49 -16.66 -7.06 -18.90
N CYS A 50 -15.68 -6.31 -19.41
CA CYS A 50 -14.62 -5.72 -18.58
C CYS A 50 -14.63 -4.20 -18.47
N LEU A 51 -15.24 -3.46 -19.39
CA LEU A 51 -15.03 -2.01 -19.47
C LEU A 51 -15.41 -1.28 -18.16
N ASP A 52 -16.52 -1.68 -17.55
CA ASP A 52 -16.98 -1.08 -16.29
C ASP A 52 -16.03 -1.38 -15.13
N LEU A 53 -15.39 -2.55 -15.12
CA LEU A 53 -14.38 -2.92 -14.11
C LEU A 53 -13.09 -2.14 -14.34
N VAL A 54 -12.65 -2.00 -15.59
CA VAL A 54 -11.44 -1.23 -15.93
C VAL A 54 -11.63 0.24 -15.57
N ARG A 55 -12.78 0.84 -15.91
CA ARG A 55 -13.07 2.26 -15.60
C ARG A 55 -13.17 2.57 -14.10
N ARG A 56 -13.37 1.57 -13.23
CA ARG A 56 -13.32 1.77 -11.78
C ARG A 56 -11.92 2.07 -11.27
N VAL A 57 -10.88 1.66 -12.00
CA VAL A 57 -9.52 2.09 -11.69
C VAL A 57 -9.40 3.56 -12.07
N PRO A 58 -9.18 4.47 -11.10
CA PRO A 58 -9.20 5.92 -11.35
C PRO A 58 -8.13 6.39 -12.33
N PHE A 59 -7.10 5.57 -12.54
CA PHE A 59 -6.08 5.78 -13.54
C PHE A 59 -6.61 5.52 -14.97
N PHE A 60 -7.27 4.38 -15.18
CA PHE A 60 -7.81 4.01 -16.49
C PHE A 60 -9.00 4.88 -16.91
N SER A 61 -9.77 5.42 -15.97
CA SER A 61 -10.87 6.34 -16.29
C SER A 61 -10.44 7.64 -16.98
N GLN A 62 -9.14 7.94 -16.99
CA GLN A 62 -8.56 9.09 -17.68
C GLN A 62 -7.99 8.75 -19.07
N MET A 63 -8.00 7.48 -19.44
CA MET A 63 -7.58 7.02 -20.76
C MET A 63 -8.70 7.24 -21.78
N ASP A 64 -8.31 7.37 -23.05
CA ASP A 64 -9.25 7.36 -24.15
C ASP A 64 -9.85 5.95 -24.34
N ASP A 65 -10.97 5.89 -25.08
CA ASP A 65 -11.67 4.62 -25.31
C ASP A 65 -10.81 3.60 -26.07
N GLN A 66 -9.88 4.06 -26.92
CA GLN A 66 -8.98 3.19 -27.67
C GLN A 66 -8.00 2.44 -26.76
N LEU A 67 -7.41 3.11 -25.76
CA LEU A 67 -6.54 2.44 -24.80
C LEU A 67 -7.33 1.58 -23.82
N LEU A 68 -8.55 2.00 -23.44
CA LEU A 68 -9.45 1.16 -22.64
C LEU A 68 -9.80 -0.14 -23.38
N ASP A 69 -10.06 -0.07 -24.69
CA ASP A 69 -10.27 -1.25 -25.54
C ASP A 69 -9.02 -2.12 -25.60
N ALA A 70 -7.84 -1.52 -25.72
CA ALA A 70 -6.58 -2.24 -25.74
C ALA A 70 -6.32 -3.02 -24.44
N ILE A 71 -6.73 -2.46 -23.29
CA ILE A 71 -6.69 -3.16 -21.99
C ILE A 71 -7.71 -4.30 -21.99
N CYS A 72 -8.95 -4.02 -22.38
CA CYS A 72 -10.04 -4.98 -22.31
C CYS A 72 -9.77 -6.24 -23.15
N VAL A 73 -9.12 -6.11 -24.31
CA VAL A 73 -8.73 -7.25 -25.15
C VAL A 73 -7.68 -8.15 -24.48
N ARG A 74 -6.80 -7.58 -23.64
CA ARG A 74 -5.69 -8.27 -22.96
C ARG A 74 -6.08 -8.90 -21.62
N LEU A 75 -7.28 -8.62 -21.12
CA LEU A 75 -7.76 -9.26 -19.90
C LEU A 75 -8.02 -10.76 -20.12
N VAL A 76 -7.62 -11.54 -19.12
CA VAL A 76 -7.76 -13.00 -19.08
C VAL A 76 -8.60 -13.39 -17.85
N SER A 77 -9.50 -14.35 -18.01
CA SER A 77 -10.30 -14.89 -16.91
C SER A 77 -9.40 -15.59 -15.87
N SER A 78 -9.60 -15.26 -14.59
CA SER A 78 -8.84 -15.79 -13.45
C SER A 78 -9.80 -16.29 -12.38
N LEU A 79 -9.55 -17.51 -11.90
CA LEU A 79 -10.35 -18.18 -10.87
C LEU A 79 -9.47 -18.49 -9.67
N CYS A 80 -9.97 -18.17 -8.47
CA CYS A 80 -9.30 -18.47 -7.22
C CYS A 80 -10.25 -19.20 -6.26
N THR A 81 -9.78 -20.26 -5.62
CA THR A 81 -10.54 -20.92 -4.55
C THR A 81 -10.27 -20.30 -3.19
N LYS A 82 -11.20 -20.49 -2.24
CA LYS A 82 -11.01 -20.11 -0.84
C LYS A 82 -9.65 -20.57 -0.28
N GLY A 83 -8.99 -19.67 0.44
CA GLY A 83 -7.70 -19.89 1.08
C GLY A 83 -6.49 -19.69 0.17
N THR A 84 -6.68 -19.44 -1.12
CA THR A 84 -5.60 -19.16 -2.06
C THR A 84 -4.98 -17.81 -1.77
N TYR A 85 -3.66 -17.76 -1.67
CA TYR A 85 -2.91 -16.51 -1.64
C TYR A 85 -2.66 -16.10 -3.08
N ILE A 86 -3.16 -14.92 -3.46
CA ILE A 86 -2.94 -14.34 -4.78
C ILE A 86 -1.53 -13.75 -4.84
N VAL A 87 -1.17 -12.98 -3.82
CA VAL A 87 0.14 -12.37 -3.66
C VAL A 87 0.42 -12.22 -2.17
N ARG A 88 1.68 -12.36 -1.74
CA ARG A 88 2.09 -12.02 -0.37
C ARG A 88 2.83 -10.70 -0.37
N GLU A 89 2.79 -10.03 0.76
CA GLU A 89 3.59 -8.82 0.98
C GLU A 89 5.08 -9.14 0.72
N GLY A 90 5.72 -8.34 -0.14
CA GLY A 90 7.09 -8.54 -0.61
C GLY A 90 7.25 -9.33 -1.92
N ASP A 91 6.27 -10.15 -2.29
CA ASP A 91 6.32 -10.94 -3.54
C ASP A 91 6.26 -10.02 -4.78
N PRO A 92 6.90 -10.39 -5.91
CA PRO A 92 6.77 -9.63 -7.14
C PRO A 92 5.32 -9.67 -7.67
N VAL A 93 4.77 -8.50 -7.97
CA VAL A 93 3.42 -8.37 -8.53
C VAL A 93 3.50 -8.60 -10.05
N ALA A 94 2.97 -9.74 -10.51
CA ALA A 94 2.98 -10.11 -11.94
C ALA A 94 1.71 -9.68 -12.69
N GLU A 95 0.61 -9.46 -11.99
CA GLU A 95 -0.68 -9.14 -12.58
C GLU A 95 -1.54 -8.22 -11.70
N MET A 96 -2.40 -7.43 -12.33
CA MET A 96 -3.50 -6.73 -11.69
C MET A 96 -4.78 -7.57 -11.80
N LEU A 97 -5.52 -7.72 -10.70
CA LEU A 97 -6.80 -8.43 -10.71
C LEU A 97 -7.97 -7.47 -10.56
N PHE A 98 -9.03 -7.68 -11.35
CA PHE A 98 -10.30 -6.98 -11.32
C PHE A 98 -11.38 -7.96 -10.86
N ILE A 99 -11.95 -7.74 -9.68
CA ILE A 99 -12.83 -8.71 -9.04
C ILE A 99 -14.22 -8.60 -9.65
N ILE A 100 -14.70 -9.69 -10.27
CA ILE A 100 -16.05 -9.79 -10.81
C ILE A 100 -16.98 -10.28 -9.70
N ARG A 101 -16.59 -11.37 -9.02
CA ARG A 101 -17.34 -12.01 -7.93
C ARG A 101 -16.39 -12.56 -6.90
N GLY A 102 -16.84 -12.63 -5.65
CA GLY A 102 -16.07 -13.18 -4.54
C GLY A 102 -15.69 -12.15 -3.49
N LYS A 103 -14.83 -12.57 -2.55
CA LYS A 103 -14.27 -11.73 -1.48
C LYS A 103 -12.82 -12.09 -1.23
N LEU A 104 -11.97 -11.08 -1.21
CA LEU A 104 -10.56 -11.19 -0.85
C LEU A 104 -10.29 -10.40 0.43
N GLU A 105 -9.35 -10.87 1.22
CA GLU A 105 -8.73 -10.09 2.28
C GLU A 105 -7.41 -9.52 1.76
N SER A 106 -7.20 -8.22 1.96
CA SER A 106 -5.96 -7.51 1.67
C SER A 106 -5.39 -6.97 2.98
N SER A 107 -4.28 -7.54 3.42
CA SER A 107 -3.63 -7.16 4.68
C SER A 107 -2.19 -6.71 4.49
N THR A 108 -1.72 -5.80 5.33
CA THR A 108 -0.32 -5.36 5.37
C THR A 108 0.17 -5.33 6.80
N THR A 109 1.40 -5.80 6.97
CA THR A 109 2.16 -5.71 8.21
C THR A 109 3.10 -4.50 8.23
N ASN A 110 3.28 -3.84 7.08
CA ASN A 110 4.12 -2.68 6.92
C ASN A 110 3.32 -1.38 6.96
N GLY A 111 3.38 -0.70 8.10
CA GLY A 111 2.86 0.68 8.28
C GLY A 111 3.89 1.63 8.87
N GLY A 112 5.18 1.30 8.70
CA GLY A 112 6.30 2.03 9.29
C GLY A 112 6.39 1.92 10.82
N ARG A 113 5.85 0.85 11.42
CA ARG A 113 5.89 0.60 12.87
C ARG A 113 5.86 -0.90 13.15
N THR A 114 6.61 -1.34 14.16
CA THR A 114 6.56 -2.71 14.67
C THR A 114 5.16 -3.05 15.19
N GLY A 115 4.58 -4.17 14.76
CA GLY A 115 3.23 -4.60 15.16
C GLY A 115 2.08 -3.88 14.45
N PHE A 116 2.36 -3.18 13.33
CA PHE A 116 1.29 -2.65 12.50
C PHE A 116 0.59 -3.79 11.74
N PHE A 117 -0.74 -3.81 11.79
CA PHE A 117 -1.56 -4.70 10.98
C PHE A 117 -2.77 -3.91 10.48
N ASN A 118 -2.93 -3.85 9.17
CA ASN A 118 -4.11 -3.27 8.53
C ASN A 118 -4.68 -4.32 7.58
N SER A 119 -5.97 -4.62 7.73
CA SER A 119 -6.70 -5.56 6.86
C SER A 119 -7.95 -4.87 6.31
N THR A 120 -8.22 -5.10 5.02
CA THR A 120 -9.42 -4.63 4.34
C THR A 120 -9.97 -5.74 3.43
N THR A 121 -11.28 -5.72 3.19
CA THR A 121 -11.94 -6.71 2.36
C THR A 121 -12.22 -6.13 0.98
N LEU A 122 -11.68 -6.76 -0.06
CA LEU A 122 -11.98 -6.45 -1.46
C LEU A 122 -13.18 -7.29 -1.93
N LYS A 123 -14.10 -6.67 -2.67
CA LYS A 123 -15.36 -7.23 -3.15
C LYS A 123 -15.50 -7.05 -4.66
N ALA A 124 -16.61 -7.50 -5.23
CA ALA A 124 -16.95 -7.26 -6.63
C ALA A 124 -16.85 -5.78 -7.00
N GLY A 125 -16.11 -5.51 -8.08
CA GLY A 125 -15.79 -4.16 -8.56
C GLY A 125 -14.51 -3.55 -7.98
N ASP A 126 -13.91 -4.15 -6.95
CA ASP A 126 -12.59 -3.75 -6.45
C ASP A 126 -11.48 -4.41 -7.29
N PHE A 127 -10.25 -3.96 -7.08
CA PHE A 127 -9.06 -4.47 -7.76
C PHE A 127 -7.85 -4.57 -6.81
N CYS A 128 -6.83 -5.31 -7.23
CA CYS A 128 -5.52 -5.35 -6.55
C CYS A 128 -4.37 -5.43 -7.56
N GLY A 129 -3.13 -5.23 -7.08
CA GLY A 129 -1.93 -5.15 -7.93
C GLY A 129 -1.63 -3.74 -8.46
N GLU A 130 -2.20 -2.71 -7.84
CA GLU A 130 -2.06 -1.29 -8.24
C GLU A 130 -0.60 -0.80 -8.24
N GLU A 131 0.31 -1.52 -7.59
CA GLU A 131 1.75 -1.31 -7.65
C GLU A 131 2.28 -1.34 -9.09
N LEU A 132 1.66 -2.17 -9.96
CA LEU A 132 2.00 -2.26 -11.37
C LEU A 132 1.73 -0.96 -12.13
N LEU A 133 0.76 -0.14 -11.71
CA LEU A 133 0.51 1.15 -12.34
C LEU A 133 1.73 2.06 -12.22
N GLY A 134 2.34 2.14 -11.03
CA GLY A 134 3.53 2.96 -10.82
C GLY A 134 4.70 2.49 -11.68
N TRP A 135 4.97 1.18 -11.66
CA TRP A 135 6.05 0.57 -12.42
C TRP A 135 5.86 0.70 -13.94
N ALA A 136 4.68 0.38 -14.45
CA ALA A 136 4.36 0.40 -15.88
C ALA A 136 4.30 1.81 -16.46
N LEU A 137 4.43 2.87 -15.65
CA LEU A 137 4.36 4.27 -16.09
C LEU A 137 5.70 5.01 -16.12
N VAL A 138 6.75 4.46 -15.53
CA VAL A 138 8.10 5.07 -15.56
C VAL A 138 8.74 4.90 -16.94
N PRO A 139 9.26 5.97 -17.61
CA PRO A 139 9.83 5.99 -18.97
C PRO A 139 10.61 4.74 -19.36
N LYS A 140 11.41 4.22 -18.44
CA LYS A 140 12.08 2.91 -18.56
C LYS A 140 11.70 2.05 -17.35
N PRO A 141 10.65 1.21 -17.46
CA PRO A 141 10.35 0.25 -16.41
C PRO A 141 11.54 -0.67 -16.23
N THR A 142 11.96 -0.90 -14.99
CA THR A 142 12.97 -1.90 -14.68
C THR A 142 12.48 -3.29 -15.10
N ALA A 143 13.38 -4.18 -15.50
CA ALA A 143 13.03 -5.58 -15.76
C ALA A 143 12.45 -6.29 -14.52
N SER A 144 12.80 -5.81 -13.31
CA SER A 144 12.22 -6.29 -12.07
C SER A 144 10.81 -5.74 -11.85
N LEU A 145 9.88 -6.66 -11.54
CA LEU A 145 8.53 -6.35 -11.10
C LEU A 145 8.53 -5.66 -9.73
N PRO A 146 7.56 -4.78 -9.45
CA PRO A 146 7.42 -4.16 -8.13
C PRO A 146 7.02 -5.21 -7.08
N SER A 147 7.54 -5.06 -5.87
CA SER A 147 7.12 -5.88 -4.73
C SER A 147 5.73 -5.46 -4.22
N SER A 148 4.90 -6.43 -3.90
CA SER A 148 3.58 -6.20 -3.33
C SER A 148 3.68 -5.53 -1.97
N THR A 149 2.85 -4.53 -1.74
CA THR A 149 2.76 -3.86 -0.44
C THR A 149 1.85 -4.61 0.54
N ARG A 150 1.14 -5.65 0.08
CA ARG A 150 0.11 -6.35 0.84
C ARG A 150 0.06 -7.84 0.53
N THR A 151 -0.45 -8.60 1.49
CA THR A 151 -0.87 -9.98 1.28
C THR A 151 -2.34 -9.99 0.89
N VAL A 152 -2.66 -10.60 -0.26
CA VAL A 152 -4.03 -10.77 -0.74
C VAL A 152 -4.40 -12.24 -0.72
N LYS A 153 -5.48 -12.57 0.00
CA LYS A 153 -5.96 -13.95 0.20
C LYS A 153 -7.44 -14.07 -0.12
N ALA A 154 -7.82 -15.11 -0.83
CA ALA A 154 -9.21 -15.43 -1.11
C ALA A 154 -9.94 -15.94 0.13
N LEU A 155 -11.01 -15.25 0.55
CA LEU A 155 -11.86 -15.66 1.67
C LEU A 155 -12.95 -16.64 1.22
N ILE A 156 -13.41 -16.49 -0.01
CA ILE A 156 -14.33 -17.38 -0.72
C ILE A 156 -13.82 -17.58 -2.16
N GLU A 157 -14.52 -18.38 -2.95
CA GLU A 157 -14.30 -18.51 -4.38
C GLU A 157 -14.42 -17.14 -5.07
N VAL A 158 -13.46 -16.85 -5.94
CA VAL A 158 -13.33 -15.55 -6.62
C VAL A 158 -13.22 -15.78 -8.12
N GLU A 159 -13.98 -14.97 -8.85
CA GLU A 159 -13.93 -14.81 -10.31
C GLU A 159 -13.41 -13.40 -10.57
N ALA A 160 -12.34 -13.30 -11.34
CA ALA A 160 -11.68 -12.05 -11.63
C ALA A 160 -11.20 -12.01 -13.08
N PHE A 161 -10.94 -10.83 -13.60
CA PHE A 161 -10.05 -10.66 -14.75
C PHE A 161 -8.64 -10.34 -14.27
N SER A 162 -7.64 -10.86 -14.97
CA SER A 162 -6.23 -10.56 -14.78
C SER A 162 -5.68 -9.75 -15.96
N LEU A 163 -4.94 -8.68 -15.65
CA LEU A 163 -4.10 -7.95 -16.59
C LEU A 163 -2.64 -8.19 -16.22
N GLN A 164 -1.89 -8.85 -17.12
CA GLN A 164 -0.48 -9.13 -16.89
C GLN A 164 0.37 -7.85 -16.91
N ALA A 165 1.48 -7.85 -16.19
CA ALA A 165 2.41 -6.73 -16.11
C ALA A 165 2.92 -6.30 -17.50
N GLU A 166 3.27 -7.26 -18.37
CA GLU A 166 3.76 -6.95 -19.72
C GLU A 166 2.69 -6.31 -20.61
N ASP A 167 1.43 -6.76 -20.47
CA ASP A 167 0.29 -6.19 -21.18
C ASP A 167 0.00 -4.76 -20.72
N LEU A 168 0.05 -4.51 -19.41
CA LEU A 168 -0.07 -3.17 -18.86
C LEU A 168 1.07 -2.26 -19.34
N LYS A 169 2.31 -2.75 -19.33
CA LYS A 169 3.49 -2.02 -19.81
C LYS A 169 3.36 -1.65 -21.28
N PHE A 170 2.85 -2.57 -22.10
CA PHE A 170 2.56 -2.31 -23.51
C PHE A 170 1.57 -1.15 -23.68
N VAL A 171 0.42 -1.19 -23.02
CA VAL A 171 -0.59 -0.12 -23.12
C VAL A 171 -0.06 1.20 -22.54
N ALA A 172 0.59 1.13 -21.39
CA ALA A 172 1.14 2.31 -20.72
C ALA A 172 2.20 3.03 -21.56
N SER A 173 2.99 2.29 -22.35
CA SER A 173 3.97 2.90 -23.28
C SER A 173 3.32 3.85 -24.30
N GLN A 174 2.09 3.56 -24.72
CA GLN A 174 1.33 4.39 -25.66
C GLN A 174 0.69 5.60 -24.96
N PHE A 175 0.28 5.43 -23.69
CA PHE A 175 -0.42 6.45 -22.91
C PHE A 175 0.48 7.57 -22.38
N ARG A 176 1.76 7.26 -22.08
CA ARG A 176 2.70 8.23 -21.48
C ARG A 176 2.90 9.51 -22.28
N ARG A 177 2.63 9.49 -23.58
CA ARG A 177 2.81 10.62 -24.48
C ARG A 177 1.87 11.81 -24.20
N LEU A 178 0.82 11.64 -23.38
CA LEU A 178 -0.29 12.61 -23.40
C LEU A 178 -0.59 13.36 -22.08
N HIS A 179 -0.26 12.87 -20.85
CA HIS A 179 -0.84 13.47 -19.62
C HIS A 179 0.00 13.48 -18.31
N SER A 180 1.27 13.87 -18.35
CA SER A 180 2.22 13.87 -17.19
C SER A 180 1.66 14.33 -15.82
N LYS A 181 1.18 15.58 -15.68
CA LYS A 181 0.83 16.15 -14.35
C LYS A 181 -0.47 15.60 -13.74
N LYS A 182 -1.50 15.37 -14.55
CA LYS A 182 -2.80 14.84 -14.09
C LYS A 182 -2.66 13.39 -13.61
N LEU A 183 -1.83 12.61 -14.29
CA LEU A 183 -1.53 11.24 -13.94
C LEU A 183 -0.73 11.14 -12.64
N GLN A 184 0.25 12.03 -12.42
CA GLN A 184 0.97 12.12 -11.14
C GLN A 184 0.02 12.37 -9.97
N HIS A 185 -0.90 13.33 -10.10
CA HIS A 185 -1.87 13.63 -9.05
C HIS A 185 -2.77 12.42 -8.75
N THR A 186 -3.28 11.78 -9.80
CA THR A 186 -4.14 10.60 -9.68
C THR A 186 -3.41 9.45 -8.99
N PHE A 187 -2.15 9.20 -9.36
CA PHE A 187 -1.33 8.20 -8.69
C PHE A 187 -1.12 8.51 -7.21
N ARG A 188 -0.79 9.75 -6.84
CA ARG A 188 -0.62 10.17 -5.44
C ARG A 188 -1.90 10.03 -4.62
N TYR A 189 -3.05 10.37 -5.22
CA TYR A 189 -4.32 10.36 -4.52
C TYR A 189 -4.86 8.95 -4.30
N TYR A 190 -4.73 8.07 -5.29
CA TYR A 190 -5.33 6.73 -5.24
C TYR A 190 -4.38 5.63 -4.76
N SER A 191 -3.07 5.76 -4.98
CA SER A 191 -2.09 4.77 -4.51
C SER A 191 -2.13 4.64 -2.99
N HIS A 192 -2.35 3.41 -2.51
CA HIS A 192 -2.38 3.14 -1.09
C HIS A 192 -1.05 3.48 -0.40
N HIS A 193 0.08 3.26 -1.08
CA HIS A 193 1.41 3.60 -0.57
C HIS A 193 1.54 5.11 -0.33
N TRP A 194 1.16 5.94 -1.31
CA TRP A 194 1.18 7.40 -1.17
C TRP A 194 0.24 7.91 -0.06
N ARG A 195 -0.95 7.32 0.06
CA ARG A 195 -1.91 7.67 1.13
C ARG A 195 -1.37 7.30 2.51
N THR A 196 -0.78 6.12 2.66
CA THR A 196 -0.18 5.66 3.93
C THR A 196 1.04 6.48 4.30
N TRP A 197 1.93 6.76 3.34
CA TRP A 197 3.06 7.65 3.54
C TRP A 197 2.60 9.05 3.96
N GLY A 198 1.62 9.63 3.26
CA GLY A 198 1.05 10.93 3.58
C GLY A 198 0.44 10.98 4.98
N ALA A 199 -0.36 9.96 5.34
CA ALA A 199 -0.94 9.85 6.68
C ALA A 199 0.15 9.76 7.77
N CYS A 200 1.16 8.91 7.57
CA CYS A 200 2.26 8.78 8.54
C CYS A 200 3.13 10.05 8.62
N PHE A 201 3.34 10.76 7.51
CA PHE A 201 4.03 12.05 7.48
C PHE A 201 3.30 13.11 8.32
N ILE A 202 1.98 13.26 8.11
CA ILE A 202 1.14 14.16 8.89
C ILE A 202 1.17 13.79 10.38
N GLN A 203 1.07 12.50 10.70
CA GLN A 203 1.15 12.01 12.09
C GLN A 203 2.51 12.34 12.74
N ALA A 204 3.61 12.17 12.00
CA ALA A 204 4.95 12.51 12.49
C ALA A 204 5.11 14.01 12.74
N ALA A 205 4.61 14.85 11.82
CA ALA A 205 4.62 16.31 11.95
C ALA A 205 3.80 16.76 13.16
N TRP A 206 2.58 16.24 13.34
CA TRP A 206 1.74 16.52 14.51
C TRP A 206 2.41 16.13 15.83
N ARG A 207 3.01 14.94 15.90
CA ARG A 207 3.74 14.49 17.10
C ARG A 207 4.95 15.35 17.40
N ARG A 208 5.64 15.88 16.38
CA ARG A 208 6.75 16.83 16.54
C ARG A 208 6.24 18.17 17.07
N TYR A 209 5.15 18.69 16.52
CA TYR A 209 4.49 19.90 17.01
C TYR A 209 4.04 19.75 18.47
N ARG A 210 3.32 18.67 18.81
CA ARG A 210 2.81 18.42 20.16
C ARG A 210 3.95 18.31 21.19
N ARG A 211 5.05 17.65 20.83
CA ARG A 211 6.26 17.59 21.69
C ARG A 211 6.88 18.98 21.91
N ARG A 212 7.00 19.80 20.86
CA ARG A 212 7.48 21.18 20.98
C ARG A 212 6.56 22.03 21.85
N LYS A 213 5.25 21.90 21.71
CA LYS A 213 4.27 22.62 22.54
C LYS A 213 4.39 22.22 24.03
N MET A 214 4.43 20.92 24.33
CA MET A 214 4.61 20.43 25.71
C MET A 214 5.94 20.90 26.31
N ALA A 215 7.04 20.89 25.54
CA ALA A 215 8.34 21.38 26.01
C ALA A 215 8.32 22.90 26.30
N LYS A 216 7.64 23.69 25.46
CA LYS A 216 7.44 25.13 25.71
C LYS A 216 6.57 25.39 26.94
N ASP A 217 5.47 24.65 27.10
CA ASP A 217 4.59 24.77 28.26
C ASP A 217 5.32 24.39 29.56
N LEU A 218 6.14 23.33 29.54
CA LEU A 218 7.00 22.94 30.67
C LEU A 218 8.04 24.02 30.98
N SER A 219 8.74 24.52 29.96
CA SER A 219 9.72 25.60 30.14
C SER A 219 9.09 26.86 30.72
N MET A 220 7.89 27.26 30.26
CA MET A 220 7.16 28.40 30.85
C MET A 220 6.78 28.16 32.31
N ARG A 221 6.37 26.93 32.67
CA ARG A 221 6.04 26.58 34.07
C ARG A 221 7.26 26.55 34.97
N GLU A 222 8.39 26.08 34.47
CA GLU A 222 9.67 26.09 35.19
C GLU A 222 10.18 27.53 35.38
N SER A 223 10.11 28.37 34.34
CA SER A 223 10.45 29.79 34.45
C SER A 223 9.56 30.53 35.46
N PHE A 224 8.24 30.30 35.45
CA PHE A 224 7.31 30.93 36.39
C PHE A 224 7.53 30.47 37.84
N ASN A 225 7.90 29.21 38.06
CA ASN A 225 8.26 28.71 39.39
C ASN A 225 9.60 29.26 39.88
N SER A 226 10.58 29.51 39.00
CA SER A 226 11.86 30.13 39.40
C SER A 226 11.68 31.57 39.89
N VAL A 227 10.83 32.36 39.22
CA VAL A 227 10.56 33.76 39.61
C VAL A 227 9.82 33.83 40.96
N ARG A 228 8.85 32.93 41.22
CA ARG A 228 8.17 32.85 42.54
C ARG A 228 9.08 32.39 43.69
N SER A 229 10.25 31.84 43.39
CA SER A 229 11.22 31.39 44.40
C SER A 229 12.21 32.48 44.80
N GLU A 230 12.38 33.52 43.96
CA GLU A 230 13.32 34.62 44.19
C GLU A 230 12.65 35.82 44.90
N ASP A 231 11.32 35.91 44.90
CA ASP A 231 10.55 36.98 45.57
C ASP A 231 10.22 36.69 47.06
N SER A 232 10.90 35.73 47.69
CA SER A 232 10.71 35.38 49.12
C SER A 232 12.01 35.46 49.91
N ASP A 233 12.75 36.56 49.77
CA ASP A 233 13.79 36.94 50.73
C ASP A 233 13.42 38.29 51.37
N GLY A 234 12.95 38.23 52.61
CA GLY A 234 12.59 39.36 53.47
C GLY A 234 12.58 38.97 54.95
N GLU A 235 13.77 39.04 55.55
CA GLU A 235 14.16 39.21 56.98
C GLU A 235 13.95 38.12 58.07
N ASP A 236 15.11 37.79 58.67
CA ASP A 236 15.48 37.48 60.07
C ASP A 236 15.03 36.20 60.82
N ASP A 237 15.97 35.25 61.00
CA ASP A 237 16.44 34.74 62.32
C ASP A 237 17.61 33.70 62.20
N PRO A 238 18.50 33.52 63.22
CA PRO A 238 19.68 32.65 63.16
C PRO A 238 19.37 31.17 63.48
N PRO A 239 20.26 30.20 63.16
CA PRO A 239 19.83 28.87 62.75
C PRO A 239 19.78 27.84 63.89
N PRO A 240 18.86 26.85 63.82
CA PRO A 240 19.10 25.54 64.38
C PRO A 240 19.34 24.49 63.28
N LYS A 241 20.47 23.81 63.41
CA LYS A 241 20.95 22.65 62.67
C LYS A 241 19.84 21.66 62.27
N LYS A 242 19.36 21.69 61.02
CA LYS A 242 18.71 20.53 60.38
C LYS A 242 19.00 20.47 58.87
N ASN A 243 19.60 19.34 58.49
CA ASN A 243 19.50 18.69 57.19
C ASN A 243 20.17 19.35 55.97
N ILE A 244 21.51 19.36 56.00
CA ILE A 244 22.34 19.22 54.80
C ILE A 244 22.06 17.83 54.20
N SER A 245 20.95 17.67 53.47
CA SER A 245 20.71 16.46 52.68
C SER A 245 19.78 16.64 51.46
N LEU A 246 19.28 17.86 51.18
CA LEU A 246 18.35 18.07 50.06
C LEU A 246 18.89 18.91 48.89
N ARG A 247 20.06 19.56 49.04
CA ARG A 247 20.64 20.40 47.96
C ARG A 247 21.56 19.65 46.99
N MET A 248 21.93 18.39 47.28
CA MET A 248 22.74 17.55 46.37
C MET A 248 21.92 16.57 45.51
N MET A 249 20.58 16.57 45.60
CA MET A 249 19.72 15.73 44.76
C MET A 249 19.10 16.46 43.56
N ALA A 250 19.35 17.75 43.39
CA ALA A 250 18.95 18.48 42.17
C ALA A 250 20.02 18.40 41.06
N GLY A 251 21.30 18.20 41.40
CA GLY A 251 22.41 18.13 40.44
C GLY A 251 22.67 16.73 39.85
N LYS A 252 22.19 15.66 40.49
CA LYS A 252 22.46 14.27 40.04
C LYS A 252 21.36 13.65 39.18
N VAL A 253 20.16 14.23 39.14
CA VAL A 253 19.10 13.76 38.22
C VAL A 253 19.37 14.21 36.77
N MET A 254 20.20 15.22 36.56
CA MET A 254 20.62 15.68 35.23
C MET A 254 21.73 14.82 34.57
N ALA A 255 22.45 13.98 35.34
CA ALA A 255 23.49 13.10 34.78
C ALA A 255 22.94 11.75 34.30
N GLY A 256 21.85 11.26 34.90
CA GLY A 256 21.20 10.00 34.52
C GLY A 256 20.41 10.06 33.22
N ASN A 257 19.91 11.24 32.84
CA ASN A 257 19.08 11.41 31.63
C ASN A 257 19.83 11.86 30.38
N ARG A 258 21.15 12.08 30.42
CA ARG A 258 21.94 12.32 29.20
C ARG A 258 22.03 11.09 28.29
N LYS A 259 21.85 9.87 28.83
CA LYS A 259 21.68 8.66 28.02
C LYS A 259 20.28 8.53 27.40
N GLY A 260 19.30 9.30 27.90
CA GLY A 260 17.94 9.36 27.34
C GLY A 260 17.78 10.34 26.16
N LEU A 261 18.69 11.30 26.01
CA LEU A 261 18.73 12.21 24.85
C LEU A 261 19.59 11.70 23.68
N GLN A 262 20.40 10.65 23.88
CA GLN A 262 21.18 10.00 22.80
C GLN A 262 20.49 8.79 22.19
N ALA A 263 19.38 8.32 22.76
CA ALA A 263 18.48 7.41 22.07
C ALA A 263 17.52 8.21 21.15
N ILE A 264 18.10 8.98 20.22
CA ILE A 264 17.37 9.41 19.02
C ILE A 264 17.21 8.14 18.18
N LYS A 265 16.31 7.25 18.61
CA LYS A 265 15.73 6.27 17.71
C LYS A 265 14.94 7.14 16.74
N GLU A 266 15.59 7.46 15.62
CA GLU A 266 14.97 8.10 14.49
C GLU A 266 13.59 7.47 14.34
N LEU A 267 12.54 8.32 14.31
CA LEU A 267 11.27 7.84 13.80
C LEU A 267 11.60 7.10 12.50
N PRO A 268 11.12 5.86 12.31
CA PRO A 268 11.47 5.07 11.14
C PRO A 268 11.32 5.99 9.93
N THR A 269 12.44 6.23 9.25
CA THR A 269 12.52 7.13 8.12
C THR A 269 11.64 6.51 7.05
N LEU A 270 10.40 6.99 6.98
CA LEU A 270 9.47 6.59 5.94
C LEU A 270 10.08 7.06 4.63
N LYS A 271 10.70 6.14 3.91
CA LYS A 271 11.23 6.40 2.57
C LYS A 271 10.07 6.98 1.75
N LYS A 272 10.30 8.17 1.19
CA LYS A 272 9.36 8.78 0.25
C LYS A 272 9.17 7.75 -0.89
N PRO A 273 7.93 7.39 -1.25
CA PRO A 273 7.71 6.54 -2.41
C PRO A 273 8.30 7.23 -3.65
N ASP A 274 8.91 6.44 -4.54
CA ASP A 274 9.51 6.97 -5.75
C ASP A 274 8.41 7.60 -6.64
N GLU A 275 8.66 8.82 -7.11
CA GLU A 275 7.73 9.52 -8.01
C GLU A 275 7.96 9.03 -9.44
N PRO A 276 6.92 8.53 -10.15
CA PRO A 276 7.05 8.27 -11.56
C PRO A 276 7.31 9.59 -12.30
N ASP A 277 8.46 9.67 -12.97
CA ASP A 277 8.83 10.81 -13.78
C ASP A 277 8.20 10.69 -15.17
N PHE A 278 7.21 11.53 -15.47
CA PHE A 278 6.51 11.54 -16.75
C PHE A 278 7.03 12.63 -17.71
N SER A 279 8.16 13.26 -17.39
CA SER A 279 8.71 14.40 -18.15
C SER A 279 9.78 14.01 -19.16
N VAL A 280 10.26 12.76 -19.12
CA VAL A 280 11.35 12.29 -19.98
C VAL A 280 10.79 11.83 -21.33
N GLU A 281 11.02 12.61 -22.39
CA GLU A 281 10.87 12.14 -23.76
C GLU A 281 11.92 11.05 -24.05
N PRO A 282 11.57 9.96 -24.76
CA PRO A 282 12.59 9.04 -25.24
C PRO A 282 13.41 9.77 -26.31
N TYR A 283 14.69 10.01 -26.02
CA TYR A 283 15.69 10.29 -27.05
C TYR A 283 15.67 9.13 -28.05
N GLU A 284 15.67 9.49 -29.34
CA GLU A 284 15.64 8.63 -30.53
C GLU A 284 16.55 7.40 -30.46
#